data_AF-A0A2H3AAI1-F1
#
_entry.id   AF-A0A2H3AAI1-F1
#
_cell.length_a   1.000
_cell.length_b   1.000
_cell.length_c   1.000
_cell.angle_alpha   90.00
_cell.angle_beta   90.00
_cell.angle_gamma   90.00
#
_symmetry.space_group_name_H-M   'P 1'
#
loop_
_entity.id
_entity.type
_entity.pdbx_description
1 polymer ?
#
loop_
_entity_poly.entity_id
_entity_poly.type
_entity_poly.pdbx_seq_one_letter_code
_entity_poly.pdbx_strand_id
1 'polypeptide(L)'
;MDAGQEINNLNTSTTSLSQFAGRLHVHEPGSIIFAGHSFGATTVYQFLKSTYYANVPEIAAMEKPLFTPAEDSSIRKQITEKNVTMLLDMWCLPLLAPNSGPLYNLPLPVYADVPSAPGGTALLAVESEAFFKWSEHLHATARLLSPDPSSKVVTPAIFERPSGNKLPEPNLFYVASSAHLSQSDFGILFPLLTKKIFNAVEPERALRLNLRAQLQLLRANGVPVARTWIGDLVDGGYVDKLDLAEKKKHSSEQHVNAADDGLDDDKAIFDRSGTGLVDHWVWIDTIGLGEQPQEQVGGGESTTDKIEKSEEQMKGELEPSEQAAEIAPTRAISLPQGHGWQAI
;
A
#
# COMPACT_ATOMS: atom_id res chain seq x y z
N MET A 1 -2.15 -19.14 -22.49
CA MET A 1 -2.15 -17.74 -21.99
C MET A 1 -1.13 -16.93 -22.81
N ASP A 2 -0.97 -15.62 -22.60
CA ASP A 2 -0.46 -14.58 -23.56
C ASP A 2 0.35 -15.03 -24.79
N ALA A 3 1.39 -15.85 -24.63
CA ALA A 3 2.12 -16.53 -25.70
C ALA A 3 1.28 -17.43 -26.65
N GLY A 4 -0.04 -17.51 -26.49
CA GLY A 4 -0.94 -18.31 -27.31
C GLY A 4 -0.82 -19.82 -27.13
N GLN A 5 0.01 -20.27 -26.19
CA GLN A 5 0.23 -21.70 -25.94
C GLN A 5 -1.03 -22.36 -25.36
N GLU A 6 -1.32 -23.57 -25.84
CA GLU A 6 -2.36 -24.42 -25.28
C GLU A 6 -1.97 -24.82 -23.86
N ILE A 7 -2.84 -24.46 -22.91
CA ILE A 7 -2.69 -24.86 -21.51
C ILE A 7 -3.77 -25.89 -21.24
N ASN A 8 -3.35 -27.08 -20.83
CA ASN A 8 -4.27 -28.11 -20.39
C ASN A 8 -4.91 -27.66 -19.07
N ASN A 9 -6.18 -27.24 -19.14
CA ASN A 9 -6.98 -26.97 -17.97
C ASN A 9 -7.55 -28.30 -17.45
N LEU A 10 -7.30 -28.61 -16.17
CA LEU A 10 -7.87 -29.78 -15.52
C LEU A 10 -9.39 -29.73 -15.43
N ASN A 11 -9.97 -28.53 -15.54
CA ASN A 11 -11.41 -28.33 -15.68
C ASN A 11 -11.79 -28.08 -17.16
N THR A 12 -12.32 -29.12 -17.81
CA THR A 12 -12.72 -29.14 -19.23
C THR A 12 -13.95 -28.29 -19.54
N SER A 13 -14.69 -27.82 -18.53
CA SER A 13 -15.82 -26.90 -18.71
C SER A 13 -15.41 -25.43 -18.81
N THR A 14 -14.12 -25.12 -18.59
CA THR A 14 -13.63 -23.75 -18.58
C THR A 14 -13.50 -23.21 -20.00
N THR A 15 -14.04 -22.02 -20.24
CA THR A 15 -13.87 -21.28 -21.49
C THR A 15 -12.39 -21.08 -21.84
N SER A 16 -12.08 -21.12 -23.14
CA SER A 16 -10.73 -20.87 -23.63
C SER A 16 -10.16 -19.53 -23.17
N LEU A 17 -8.89 -19.51 -22.78
CA LEU A 17 -8.14 -18.30 -22.44
C LEU A 17 -7.49 -17.62 -23.66
N SER A 18 -7.82 -18.06 -24.89
CA SER A 18 -7.26 -17.54 -26.15
C SER A 18 -7.49 -16.05 -26.36
N GLN A 19 -8.56 -15.48 -25.79
CA GLN A 19 -8.83 -14.05 -25.82
C GLN A 19 -7.71 -13.18 -25.21
N PHE A 20 -6.86 -13.76 -24.36
CA PHE A 20 -5.72 -13.07 -23.75
C PHE A 20 -4.43 -13.19 -24.57
N ALA A 21 -4.43 -13.88 -25.72
CA ALA A 21 -3.22 -14.03 -26.52
C ALA A 21 -2.75 -12.68 -27.08
N GLY A 22 -1.48 -12.32 -26.82
CA GLY A 22 -0.88 -11.04 -27.21
C GLY A 22 -1.58 -9.81 -26.64
N ARG A 23 -2.23 -9.94 -25.47
CA ARG A 23 -2.95 -8.85 -24.79
C ARG A 23 -2.25 -8.34 -23.54
N LEU A 24 -1.19 -8.99 -23.09
CA LEU A 24 -0.48 -8.69 -21.85
C LEU A 24 0.99 -8.41 -22.14
N HIS A 25 1.58 -7.42 -21.46
CA HIS A 25 3.02 -7.14 -21.57
C HIS A 25 3.90 -8.05 -20.69
N VAL A 26 3.47 -9.30 -20.44
CA VAL A 26 4.15 -10.26 -19.55
C VAL A 26 5.50 -10.76 -20.08
N HIS A 27 5.85 -10.39 -21.31
CA HIS A 27 7.10 -10.76 -21.99
C HIS A 27 8.13 -9.64 -21.98
N GLU A 28 7.76 -8.41 -21.58
CA GLU A 28 8.65 -7.26 -21.51
C GLU A 28 9.13 -7.07 -20.06
N PRO A 29 10.45 -7.26 -19.78
CA PRO A 29 11.04 -6.98 -18.46
C PRO A 29 10.62 -5.63 -17.87
N GLY A 30 10.24 -5.61 -16.60
CA GLY A 30 9.85 -4.37 -15.92
C GLY A 30 8.41 -3.92 -16.15
N SER A 31 7.64 -4.59 -17.01
CA SER A 31 6.26 -4.17 -17.35
C SER A 31 5.19 -4.63 -16.35
N ILE A 32 5.58 -5.44 -15.36
CA ILE A 32 4.67 -5.92 -14.31
C ILE A 32 4.68 -4.96 -13.14
N ILE A 33 3.48 -4.55 -12.70
CA ILE A 33 3.27 -3.78 -11.48
C ILE A 33 3.06 -4.76 -10.33
N PHE A 34 3.70 -4.50 -9.19
CA PHE A 34 3.55 -5.31 -8.00
C PHE A 34 2.84 -4.51 -6.91
N ALA A 35 1.75 -5.07 -6.40
CA ALA A 35 0.95 -4.42 -5.38
C ALA A 35 0.49 -5.44 -4.33
N GLY A 36 0.40 -4.99 -3.09
CA GLY A 36 -0.13 -5.81 -2.01
C GLY A 36 -0.67 -4.97 -0.87
N HIS A 37 -1.48 -5.61 -0.02
CA HIS A 37 -2.03 -5.06 1.21
C HIS A 37 -1.63 -5.94 2.39
N SER A 38 -1.29 -5.36 3.53
CA SER A 38 -1.00 -6.13 4.75
C SER A 38 0.13 -7.14 4.54
N PHE A 39 -0.07 -8.41 4.94
CA PHE A 39 0.83 -9.52 4.62
C PHE A 39 1.11 -9.66 3.10
N GLY A 40 0.16 -9.28 2.23
CA GLY A 40 0.35 -9.26 0.78
C GLY A 40 1.39 -8.23 0.33
N ALA A 41 1.44 -7.05 0.96
CA ALA A 41 2.49 -6.06 0.71
C ALA A 41 3.86 -6.59 1.12
N THR A 42 3.93 -7.23 2.29
CA THR A 42 5.13 -7.93 2.78
C THR A 42 5.57 -9.06 1.84
N THR A 43 4.62 -9.81 1.30
CA THR A 43 4.88 -10.85 0.30
C THR A 43 5.47 -10.26 -0.98
N VAL A 44 4.92 -9.14 -1.48
CA VAL A 44 5.48 -8.42 -2.64
C VAL A 44 6.90 -7.95 -2.35
N TYR A 45 7.13 -7.30 -1.22
CA TYR A 45 8.45 -6.82 -0.81
C TYR A 45 9.48 -7.95 -0.79
N GLN A 46 9.15 -9.06 -0.12
CA GLN A 46 9.97 -10.26 -0.05
C GLN A 46 10.24 -10.85 -1.44
N PHE A 47 9.19 -11.01 -2.25
CA PHE A 47 9.27 -11.60 -3.59
C PHE A 47 10.17 -10.79 -4.54
N LEU A 48 10.03 -9.47 -4.53
CA LEU A 48 10.84 -8.56 -5.34
C LEU A 48 12.33 -8.74 -5.03
N LYS A 49 12.69 -8.73 -3.73
CA LYS A 49 14.08 -8.82 -3.29
C LYS A 49 14.67 -10.22 -3.50
N SER A 50 13.93 -11.27 -3.13
CA SER A 50 14.34 -12.66 -3.38
C SER A 50 14.62 -12.92 -4.86
N THR A 51 13.90 -12.27 -5.77
CA THR A 51 14.07 -12.46 -7.21
C THR A 51 15.18 -11.60 -7.80
N TYR A 52 15.17 -10.30 -7.50
CA TYR A 52 16.15 -9.36 -8.05
C TYR A 52 17.57 -9.67 -7.58
N TYR A 53 17.73 -10.04 -6.30
CA TYR A 53 19.03 -10.34 -5.69
C TYR A 53 19.37 -11.84 -5.68
N ALA A 54 18.68 -12.67 -6.45
CA ALA A 54 18.86 -14.13 -6.42
C ALA A 54 20.31 -14.60 -6.68
N ASN A 55 21.13 -13.81 -7.39
CA ASN A 55 22.55 -14.12 -7.65
C ASN A 55 23.53 -13.49 -6.66
N VAL A 56 23.05 -12.67 -5.71
CA VAL A 56 23.91 -12.12 -4.67
C VAL A 56 24.39 -13.28 -3.79
N PRO A 57 25.72 -13.46 -3.56
CA PRO A 57 26.24 -14.63 -2.86
C PRO A 57 25.59 -14.89 -1.50
N GLU A 58 25.35 -13.82 -0.73
CA GLU A 58 24.72 -13.89 0.59
C GLU A 58 23.26 -14.37 0.52
N ILE A 59 22.56 -14.08 -0.58
CA ILE A 59 21.17 -14.51 -0.82
C ILE A 59 21.14 -15.94 -1.33
N ALA A 60 22.00 -16.28 -2.29
CA ALA A 60 22.12 -17.63 -2.83
C ALA A 60 22.56 -18.65 -1.76
N ALA A 61 23.31 -18.20 -0.74
CA ALA A 61 23.79 -19.02 0.37
C ALA A 61 22.82 -19.10 1.57
N MET A 62 21.62 -18.50 1.50
CA MET A 62 20.64 -18.59 2.57
C MET A 62 20.27 -20.05 2.85
N GLU A 63 20.31 -20.47 4.12
CA GLU A 63 20.03 -21.86 4.50
C GLU A 63 18.56 -22.26 4.28
N LYS A 64 17.63 -21.33 4.56
CA LYS A 64 16.17 -21.55 4.51
C LYS A 64 15.46 -20.37 3.84
N PRO A 65 15.69 -20.14 2.53
CA PRO A 65 15.02 -19.08 1.81
C PRO A 65 13.52 -19.37 1.72
N LEU A 66 12.67 -18.36 1.94
CA LEU A 66 11.22 -18.47 1.75
C LEU A 66 10.85 -18.71 0.28
N PHE A 67 11.66 -18.15 -0.63
CA PHE A 67 11.47 -18.28 -2.07
C PHE A 67 12.82 -18.19 -2.80
N THR A 68 13.06 -19.13 -3.71
CA THR A 68 14.22 -19.14 -4.61
C THR A 68 13.73 -19.37 -6.03
N PRO A 69 13.75 -18.34 -6.90
CA PRO A 69 13.34 -18.54 -8.29
C PRO A 69 14.40 -19.34 -9.06
N ALA A 70 13.95 -20.21 -9.96
CA ALA A 70 14.84 -20.94 -10.85
C ALA A 70 15.65 -19.99 -11.74
N GLU A 71 16.91 -20.32 -12.00
CA GLU A 71 17.87 -19.44 -12.69
C GLU A 71 17.42 -19.01 -14.09
N ASP A 72 16.77 -19.92 -14.82
CA ASP A 72 16.28 -19.72 -16.17
C ASP A 72 14.83 -19.21 -16.24
N SER A 73 14.17 -19.00 -15.09
CA SER A 73 12.77 -18.59 -15.04
C SER A 73 12.55 -17.18 -15.60
N SER A 74 11.44 -17.00 -16.30
CA SER A 74 11.05 -15.70 -16.86
C SER A 74 10.80 -14.64 -15.78
N ILE A 75 10.40 -15.05 -14.57
CA ILE A 75 10.13 -14.12 -13.47
C ILE A 75 11.39 -13.38 -13.02
N ARG A 76 12.57 -14.02 -13.10
CA ARG A 76 13.86 -13.37 -12.83
C ARG A 76 14.18 -12.25 -13.81
N LYS A 77 13.66 -12.34 -15.04
CA LYS A 77 13.80 -11.29 -16.06
C LYS A 77 12.77 -10.18 -15.86
N GLN A 78 11.62 -10.49 -15.27
CA GLN A 78 10.52 -9.53 -15.10
C GLN A 78 10.77 -8.52 -13.98
N ILE A 79 11.52 -8.91 -12.95
CA ILE A 79 11.86 -8.03 -11.83
C ILE A 79 13.15 -7.26 -12.17
N THR A 80 13.01 -5.95 -12.22
CA THR A 80 13.98 -4.93 -12.61
C THR A 80 13.81 -3.72 -11.67
N GLU A 81 14.70 -2.75 -11.78
CA GLU A 81 14.60 -1.47 -11.07
C GLU A 81 13.40 -0.62 -11.51
N LYS A 82 12.80 -0.91 -12.68
CA LYS A 82 11.72 -0.12 -13.28
C LYS A 82 10.32 -0.54 -12.82
N ASN A 83 10.19 -1.68 -12.13
CA ASN A 83 8.88 -2.15 -11.71
C ASN A 83 8.25 -1.17 -10.72
N VAL A 84 7.02 -0.76 -11.01
CA VAL A 84 6.21 0.04 -10.09
C VAL A 84 5.74 -0.84 -8.93
N THR A 85 5.90 -0.34 -7.71
CA THR A 85 5.59 -1.07 -6.48
C THR A 85 4.62 -0.28 -5.60
N MET A 86 3.55 -0.93 -5.13
CA MET A 86 2.51 -0.34 -4.29
C MET A 86 2.29 -1.18 -3.03
N LEU A 87 2.44 -0.60 -1.85
CA LEU A 87 2.41 -1.30 -0.57
C LEU A 87 1.38 -0.62 0.35
N LEU A 88 0.23 -1.27 0.58
CA LEU A 88 -0.83 -0.72 1.42
C LEU A 88 -0.78 -1.37 2.81
N ASP A 89 -0.69 -0.58 3.87
CA ASP A 89 -0.55 -1.05 5.26
C ASP A 89 0.43 -2.22 5.38
N MET A 90 1.71 -2.02 5.04
CA MET A 90 2.63 -3.16 4.97
C MET A 90 2.89 -3.71 6.38
N TRP A 91 2.34 -4.88 6.71
CA TRP A 91 2.64 -5.56 7.97
C TRP A 91 4.04 -6.18 7.92
N CYS A 92 5.05 -5.39 8.30
CA CYS A 92 6.45 -5.64 7.97
C CYS A 92 7.19 -6.61 8.92
N LEU A 93 6.54 -7.07 10.00
CA LEU A 93 7.14 -7.97 10.98
C LEU A 93 7.77 -9.23 10.40
N PRO A 94 7.13 -9.94 9.44
CA PRO A 94 7.74 -11.12 8.81
C PRO A 94 9.07 -10.83 8.08
N LEU A 95 9.34 -9.59 7.71
CA LEU A 95 10.60 -9.17 7.07
C LEU A 95 11.74 -9.00 8.08
N LEU A 96 11.43 -8.86 9.37
CA LEU A 96 12.40 -8.68 10.45
C LEU A 96 12.86 -10.01 11.05
N ALA A 97 12.23 -11.12 10.65
CA ALA A 97 12.61 -12.45 11.10
C ALA A 97 14.10 -12.75 10.79
N PRO A 98 14.84 -13.45 11.66
CA PRO A 98 16.27 -13.71 11.46
C PRO A 98 16.61 -14.36 10.11
N ASN A 99 15.72 -15.23 9.63
CA ASN A 99 15.88 -15.92 8.34
C ASN A 99 15.81 -14.98 7.13
N SER A 100 15.26 -13.77 7.30
CA SER A 100 15.16 -12.73 6.27
C SER A 100 16.33 -11.75 6.30
N GLY A 101 17.25 -11.85 7.27
CA GLY A 101 18.33 -10.89 7.52
C GLY A 101 19.19 -10.52 6.30
N PRO A 102 19.68 -11.48 5.48
CA PRO A 102 20.44 -11.15 4.28
C PRO A 102 19.65 -10.29 3.29
N LEU A 103 18.36 -10.58 3.10
CA LEU A 103 17.50 -9.77 2.25
C LEU A 103 17.15 -8.44 2.90
N TYR A 104 16.89 -8.41 4.21
CA TYR A 104 16.55 -7.20 4.96
C TYR A 104 17.53 -6.06 4.67
N ASN A 105 18.83 -6.35 4.66
CA ASN A 105 19.90 -5.36 4.46
C ASN A 105 19.99 -4.76 3.04
N LEU A 106 19.32 -5.34 2.05
CA LEU A 106 19.32 -4.85 0.68
C LEU A 106 18.14 -3.89 0.45
N PRO A 107 18.25 -2.85 -0.38
CA PRO A 107 17.10 -2.00 -0.68
C PRO A 107 16.07 -2.70 -1.57
N LEU A 108 14.94 -2.03 -1.83
CA LEU A 108 14.06 -2.42 -2.94
C LEU A 108 14.75 -2.17 -4.30
N PRO A 109 14.43 -2.96 -5.35
CA PRO A 109 15.03 -2.81 -6.68
C PRO A 109 14.93 -1.40 -7.28
N VAL A 110 13.89 -0.64 -6.93
CA VAL A 110 13.69 0.76 -7.38
C VAL A 110 14.84 1.69 -7.00
N TYR A 111 15.64 1.35 -5.98
CA TYR A 111 16.83 2.09 -5.56
C TYR A 111 18.15 1.50 -6.05
N ALA A 112 18.13 0.54 -6.98
CA ALA A 112 19.34 -0.06 -7.54
C ALA A 112 20.35 1.00 -7.99
N ASP A 113 21.66 0.69 -7.90
CA ASP A 113 22.72 1.61 -8.27
C ASP A 113 22.99 1.72 -9.77
N VAL A 114 21.94 2.08 -10.52
CA VAL A 114 21.96 2.24 -11.97
C VAL A 114 21.21 3.50 -12.40
N PRO A 115 21.58 4.15 -13.53
CA PRO A 115 20.94 5.39 -13.98
C PRO A 115 19.43 5.26 -14.30
N SER A 116 18.96 4.06 -14.63
CA SER A 116 17.56 3.79 -14.98
C SER A 116 16.64 3.61 -13.77
N ALA A 117 17.19 3.50 -12.56
CA ALA A 117 16.43 3.26 -11.34
C ALA A 117 15.70 4.55 -10.90
N PRO A 118 14.35 4.53 -10.83
CA PRO A 118 13.52 5.71 -10.57
C PRO A 118 13.55 6.17 -9.10
N GLY A 119 14.09 5.37 -8.18
CA GLY A 119 14.01 5.60 -6.75
C GLY A 119 12.57 5.62 -6.26
N GLY A 120 12.29 6.45 -5.26
CA GLY A 120 10.98 6.55 -4.63
C GLY A 120 9.84 6.99 -5.55
N THR A 121 10.12 7.49 -6.76
CA THR A 121 9.06 7.87 -7.72
C THR A 121 8.25 6.68 -8.23
N ALA A 122 8.80 5.47 -8.20
CA ALA A 122 8.09 4.23 -8.57
C ALA A 122 7.56 3.44 -7.35
N LEU A 123 7.65 4.01 -6.15
CA LEU A 123 7.26 3.36 -4.90
C LEU A 123 6.17 4.18 -4.22
N LEU A 124 5.00 3.56 -4.08
CA LEU A 124 3.89 4.07 -3.27
C LEU A 124 3.71 3.18 -2.06
N ALA A 125 3.70 3.80 -0.89
CA ALA A 125 3.30 3.17 0.35
C ALA A 125 2.18 4.00 0.98
N VAL A 126 1.11 3.35 1.39
CA VAL A 126 -0.04 4.03 2.02
C VAL A 126 -0.42 3.29 3.28
N GLU A 127 -0.28 3.96 4.40
CA GLU A 127 -0.70 3.47 5.69
C GLU A 127 -2.13 3.94 6.00
N SER A 128 -2.80 3.20 6.85
CA SER A 128 -3.97 3.63 7.60
C SER A 128 -3.51 4.49 8.77
N GLU A 129 -4.42 5.23 9.38
CA GLU A 129 -4.09 5.98 10.59
C GLU A 129 -3.69 5.05 11.75
N ALA A 130 -4.27 3.83 11.80
CA ALA A 130 -3.91 2.80 12.76
C ALA A 130 -2.44 2.37 12.63
N PHE A 131 -1.98 2.05 11.41
CA PHE A 131 -0.58 1.69 11.17
C PHE A 131 0.37 2.87 11.34
N PHE A 132 -0.03 4.07 10.92
CA PHE A 132 0.75 5.29 11.17
C PHE A 132 0.97 5.55 12.67
N LYS A 133 -0.03 5.28 13.52
CA LYS A 133 0.08 5.44 14.97
C LYS A 133 0.90 4.33 15.64
N TRP A 134 1.15 3.21 14.97
CA TRP A 134 2.02 2.14 15.46
C TRP A 134 3.49 2.52 15.27
N SER A 135 4.01 3.33 16.19
CA SER A 135 5.32 4.00 16.09
C SER A 135 6.49 3.05 15.76
N GLU A 136 6.64 1.95 16.49
CA GLU A 136 7.75 1.01 16.31
C GLU A 136 7.72 0.37 14.91
N HIS A 137 6.53 0.03 14.43
CA HIS A 137 6.32 -0.48 13.08
C HIS A 137 6.61 0.60 12.02
N LEU A 138 6.10 1.83 12.21
CA LEU A 138 6.35 2.94 11.30
C LEU A 138 7.85 3.21 11.12
N HIS A 139 8.62 3.14 12.21
CA HIS A 139 10.08 3.25 12.18
C HIS A 139 10.75 2.14 11.37
N ALA A 140 10.27 0.89 11.48
CA ALA A 140 10.76 -0.22 10.67
C ALA A 140 10.38 -0.05 9.19
N THR A 141 9.15 0.36 8.92
CA THR A 141 8.64 0.63 7.57
C THR A 141 9.46 1.73 6.87
N ALA A 142 9.75 2.84 7.55
CA ALA A 142 10.57 3.91 7.00
C ALA A 142 11.96 3.42 6.55
N ARG A 143 12.61 2.56 7.35
CA ARG A 143 13.90 1.94 6.99
C ARG A 143 13.77 1.02 5.79
N LEU A 144 12.77 0.12 5.79
CA LEU A 144 12.52 -0.85 4.72
C LEU A 144 12.25 -0.19 3.36
N LEU A 145 11.66 1.01 3.35
CA LEU A 145 11.34 1.79 2.15
C LEU A 145 12.48 2.73 1.71
N SER A 146 13.63 2.69 2.36
CA SER A 146 14.79 3.54 2.07
C SER A 146 15.86 2.83 1.21
N PRO A 147 16.80 3.57 0.62
CA PRO A 147 17.94 2.98 -0.11
C PRO A 147 18.92 2.20 0.75
N ASP A 148 18.87 2.35 2.08
CA ASP A 148 19.70 1.59 3.01
C ASP A 148 18.86 1.17 4.24
N PRO A 149 18.15 0.03 4.15
CA PRO A 149 17.36 -0.47 5.28
C PRO A 149 18.20 -0.88 6.50
N SER A 150 19.50 -1.13 6.31
CA SER A 150 20.43 -1.48 7.39
C SER A 150 20.78 -0.27 8.26
N SER A 151 20.62 0.96 7.74
CA SER A 151 20.80 2.18 8.52
C SER A 151 19.87 2.21 9.71
N LYS A 152 20.41 2.63 10.86
CA LYS A 152 19.63 2.79 12.09
C LYS A 152 18.57 3.87 11.94
N VAL A 153 18.88 4.96 11.24
CA VAL A 153 18.00 6.12 11.06
C VAL A 153 18.02 6.52 9.59
N VAL A 154 16.85 6.82 9.03
CA VAL A 154 16.71 7.36 7.69
C VAL A 154 17.21 8.80 7.68
N THR A 155 18.23 9.08 6.86
CA THR A 155 18.84 10.41 6.73
C THR A 155 18.77 10.91 5.29
N PRO A 156 18.90 12.22 5.03
CA PRO A 156 18.93 12.70 3.65
C PRO A 156 20.07 12.09 2.82
N ALA A 157 21.21 11.81 3.46
CA ALA A 157 22.42 11.30 2.80
C ALA A 157 22.27 9.88 2.22
N ILE A 158 21.41 9.03 2.79
CA ILE A 158 21.19 7.68 2.24
C ILE A 158 20.47 7.72 0.88
N PHE A 159 19.86 8.85 0.52
CA PHE A 159 19.29 9.06 -0.80
C PHE A 159 20.30 9.63 -1.81
N GLU A 160 21.56 9.83 -1.45
CA GLU A 160 22.60 10.30 -2.38
C GLU A 160 23.37 9.11 -2.96
N ARG A 161 23.43 9.02 -4.29
CA ARG A 161 24.27 8.03 -4.97
C ARG A 161 25.75 8.43 -4.90
N PRO A 162 26.69 7.49 -5.06
CA PRO A 162 28.12 7.81 -5.22
C PRO A 162 28.41 8.79 -6.38
N SER A 163 27.54 8.82 -7.40
CA SER A 163 27.60 9.76 -8.52
C SER A 163 27.21 11.20 -8.16
N GLY A 164 26.69 11.45 -6.96
CA GLY A 164 26.15 12.73 -6.50
C GLY A 164 24.69 12.97 -6.87
N ASN A 165 24.05 12.04 -7.61
CA ASN A 165 22.63 12.13 -7.94
C ASN A 165 21.77 11.79 -6.71
N LYS A 166 20.83 12.68 -6.36
CA LYS A 166 19.86 12.44 -5.30
C LYS A 166 18.69 11.60 -5.82
N LEU A 167 18.44 10.48 -5.16
CA LEU A 167 17.28 9.64 -5.37
C LEU A 167 16.04 10.27 -4.73
N PRO A 168 14.88 10.20 -5.41
CA PRO A 168 13.62 10.59 -4.79
C PRO A 168 13.29 9.71 -3.58
N GLU A 169 12.75 10.33 -2.54
CA GLU A 169 12.16 9.66 -1.37
C GLU A 169 10.84 8.95 -1.74
N PRO A 170 10.46 7.88 -1.02
CA PRO A 170 9.24 7.12 -1.33
C PRO A 170 7.98 8.00 -1.23
N ASN A 171 6.96 7.68 -2.01
CA ASN A 171 5.62 8.26 -1.82
C ASN A 171 4.97 7.55 -0.63
N LEU A 172 5.24 8.00 0.60
CA LEU A 172 4.67 7.45 1.82
C LEU A 172 3.62 8.41 2.41
N PHE A 173 2.39 7.92 2.52
CA PHE A 173 1.24 8.70 3.01
C PHE A 173 0.41 7.86 3.99
N TYR A 174 -0.48 8.51 4.74
CA TYR A 174 -1.58 7.83 5.40
C TYR A 174 -2.92 8.53 5.18
N VAL A 175 -3.99 7.75 5.30
CA VAL A 175 -5.36 8.27 5.28
C VAL A 175 -5.81 8.56 6.71
N ALA A 176 -6.06 9.83 7.05
CA ALA A 176 -6.55 10.21 8.36
C ALA A 176 -7.92 9.58 8.67
N SER A 177 -8.12 9.19 9.94
CA SER A 177 -9.33 8.51 10.43
C SER A 177 -9.67 7.20 9.69
N SER A 178 -8.64 6.47 9.24
CA SER A 178 -8.79 5.15 8.61
C SER A 178 -8.26 4.02 9.52
N ALA A 179 -8.80 2.82 9.32
CA ALA A 179 -8.37 1.59 9.98
C ALA A 179 -7.69 0.66 8.97
N HIS A 180 -7.08 -0.43 9.44
CA HIS A 180 -6.35 -1.36 8.57
C HIS A 180 -7.21 -1.94 7.44
N LEU A 181 -8.47 -2.26 7.76
CA LEU A 181 -9.43 -2.83 6.81
C LEU A 181 -9.94 -1.82 5.78
N SER A 182 -9.74 -0.52 6.00
CA SER A 182 -10.13 0.53 5.05
C SER A 182 -9.37 0.46 3.73
N GLN A 183 -8.26 -0.30 3.68
CA GLN A 183 -7.50 -0.58 2.46
C GLN A 183 -8.15 -1.67 1.57
N SER A 184 -9.26 -2.27 2.01
CA SER A 184 -9.93 -3.39 1.33
C SER A 184 -11.43 -3.15 1.15
N ASP A 185 -12.07 -3.99 0.34
CA ASP A 185 -13.53 -3.96 0.16
C ASP A 185 -14.31 -4.26 1.46
N PHE A 186 -13.65 -4.78 2.50
CA PHE A 186 -14.31 -5.13 3.77
C PHE A 186 -15.06 -3.93 4.38
N GLY A 187 -14.45 -2.74 4.33
CA GLY A 187 -15.07 -1.52 4.85
C GLY A 187 -16.36 -1.14 4.12
N ILE A 188 -16.41 -1.38 2.80
CA ILE A 188 -17.61 -1.11 1.98
C ILE A 188 -18.66 -2.21 2.18
N LEU A 189 -18.23 -3.47 2.25
CA LEU A 189 -19.13 -4.63 2.35
C LEU A 189 -19.79 -4.74 3.73
N PHE A 190 -19.12 -4.26 4.79
CA PHE A 190 -19.60 -4.37 6.18
C PHE A 190 -19.60 -3.03 6.94
N PRO A 191 -20.27 -1.97 6.44
CA PRO A 191 -20.08 -0.60 6.92
C PRO A 191 -20.55 -0.39 8.38
N LEU A 192 -21.57 -1.13 8.82
CA LEU A 192 -22.05 -1.11 10.20
C LEU A 192 -21.06 -1.75 11.18
N LEU A 193 -20.33 -2.77 10.74
CA LEU A 193 -19.31 -3.45 11.54
C LEU A 193 -18.07 -2.55 11.63
N THR A 194 -17.63 -2.03 10.49
CA THR A 194 -16.48 -1.12 10.38
C THR A 194 -16.63 0.12 11.23
N LYS A 195 -17.80 0.78 11.19
CA LYS A 195 -18.05 2.00 11.99
C LYS A 195 -18.11 1.72 13.49
N LYS A 196 -18.71 0.61 13.91
CA LYS A 196 -18.92 0.30 15.34
C LYS A 196 -17.70 -0.29 16.03
N ILE A 197 -16.91 -1.08 15.31
CA ILE A 197 -15.80 -1.83 15.88
C ILE A 197 -14.46 -1.11 15.68
N PHE A 198 -14.25 -0.49 14.51
CA PHE A 198 -12.96 0.08 14.13
C PHE A 198 -12.91 1.61 14.19
N ASN A 199 -14.04 2.26 14.53
CA ASN A 199 -14.20 3.71 14.47
C ASN A 199 -13.78 4.35 13.13
N ALA A 200 -13.65 3.55 12.06
CA ALA A 200 -13.27 4.03 10.75
C ALA A 200 -14.42 4.84 10.14
N VAL A 201 -14.10 6.04 9.68
CA VAL A 201 -15.06 7.00 9.13
C VAL A 201 -14.93 7.01 7.61
N GLU A 202 -16.02 6.67 6.91
CA GLU A 202 -16.13 6.68 5.45
C GLU A 202 -15.06 5.80 4.74
N PRO A 203 -15.16 4.46 4.83
CA PRO A 203 -14.19 3.56 4.20
C PRO A 203 -14.03 3.75 2.68
N GLU A 204 -15.08 4.22 2.00
CA GLU A 204 -15.02 4.61 0.58
C GLU A 204 -14.00 5.71 0.30
N ARG A 205 -13.79 6.65 1.24
CA ARG A 205 -12.83 7.75 1.09
C ARG A 205 -11.40 7.19 1.03
N ALA A 206 -11.05 6.25 1.90
CA ALA A 206 -9.73 5.63 1.91
C ALA A 206 -9.45 4.92 0.57
N LEU A 207 -10.40 4.12 0.08
CA LEU A 207 -10.27 3.43 -1.20
C LEU A 207 -10.14 4.39 -2.39
N ARG A 208 -10.90 5.49 -2.38
CA ARG A 208 -10.80 6.53 -3.41
C ARG A 208 -9.44 7.22 -3.38
N LEU A 209 -8.96 7.65 -2.21
CA LEU A 209 -7.64 8.28 -2.06
C LEU A 209 -6.51 7.33 -2.50
N ASN A 210 -6.60 6.05 -2.14
CA ASN A 210 -5.67 5.02 -2.62
C ASN A 210 -5.69 4.92 -4.15
N LEU A 211 -6.87 4.83 -4.76
CA LEU A 211 -7.00 4.71 -6.21
C LEU A 211 -6.43 5.94 -6.92
N ARG A 212 -6.70 7.15 -6.41
CA ARG A 212 -6.12 8.40 -6.92
C ARG A 212 -4.60 8.36 -6.91
N ALA A 213 -4.01 7.96 -5.77
CA ALA A 213 -2.56 7.85 -5.62
C ALA A 213 -1.96 6.78 -6.54
N GLN A 214 -2.60 5.60 -6.66
CA GLN A 214 -2.16 4.53 -7.55
C GLN A 214 -2.19 4.97 -9.02
N LEU A 215 -3.28 5.60 -9.46
CA LEU A 215 -3.39 6.12 -10.84
C LEU A 215 -2.34 7.21 -11.11
N GLN A 216 -2.10 8.11 -10.16
CA GLN A 216 -1.07 9.13 -10.29
C GLN A 216 0.35 8.53 -10.34
N LEU A 217 0.63 7.49 -9.55
CA LEU A 217 1.90 6.74 -9.59
C LEU A 217 2.12 6.12 -10.97
N LEU A 218 1.10 5.45 -11.50
CA LEU A 218 1.16 4.81 -12.81
C LEU A 218 1.42 5.83 -13.91
N ARG A 219 0.71 6.96 -13.91
CA ARG A 219 0.96 8.07 -14.87
C ARG A 219 2.38 8.63 -14.75
N ALA A 220 2.86 8.86 -13.52
CA ALA A 220 4.20 9.37 -13.28
C ALA A 220 5.32 8.43 -13.78
N ASN A 221 5.04 7.13 -13.86
CA ASN A 221 5.97 6.10 -14.33
C ASN A 221 5.67 5.66 -15.79
N GLY A 222 4.92 6.45 -16.55
CA GLY A 222 4.68 6.21 -17.97
C GLY A 222 3.74 5.04 -18.29
N VAL A 223 3.04 4.50 -17.28
CA VAL A 223 2.02 3.47 -17.49
C VAL A 223 0.74 4.15 -18.01
N PRO A 224 0.23 3.75 -19.20
CA PRO A 224 -0.99 4.33 -19.73
C PRO A 224 -2.20 3.95 -18.88
N VAL A 225 -2.78 4.93 -18.19
CA VAL A 225 -4.03 4.79 -17.44
C VAL A 225 -4.95 5.98 -17.73
N ALA A 226 -6.23 5.83 -17.45
CA ALA A 226 -7.17 6.93 -17.55
C ALA A 226 -6.82 8.06 -16.56
N ARG A 227 -7.20 9.29 -16.93
CA ARG A 227 -7.17 10.45 -16.03
C ARG A 227 -8.16 10.26 -14.87
N THR A 228 -7.93 10.96 -13.76
CA THR A 228 -8.78 10.87 -12.57
C THR A 228 -10.10 11.62 -12.82
N TRP A 229 -11.23 11.03 -12.42
CA TRP A 229 -12.53 11.67 -12.53
C TRP A 229 -12.64 12.84 -11.54
N ILE A 230 -13.17 13.98 -11.99
CA ILE A 230 -13.31 15.19 -11.18
C ILE A 230 -14.09 14.96 -9.88
N GLY A 231 -15.09 14.07 -9.87
CA GLY A 231 -15.86 13.77 -8.67
C GLY A 231 -15.06 13.01 -7.61
N ASP A 232 -13.99 12.31 -8.01
CA ASP A 232 -13.09 11.68 -7.07
C ASP A 232 -12.08 12.67 -6.47
N LEU A 233 -11.88 13.85 -7.08
CA LEU A 233 -10.95 14.87 -6.58
C LEU A 233 -11.48 15.68 -5.39
N VAL A 234 -12.78 15.56 -5.08
CA VAL A 234 -13.53 16.45 -4.16
C VAL A 234 -13.78 15.76 -2.80
N ASP A 235 -12.84 14.96 -2.32
CA ASP A 235 -12.95 14.38 -0.97
C ASP A 235 -13.08 15.50 0.07
N GLY A 236 -14.26 15.58 0.71
CA GLY A 236 -14.72 16.72 1.52
C GLY A 236 -16.25 16.94 1.60
N GLY A 237 -17.09 16.05 1.05
CA GLY A 237 -18.54 16.05 1.27
C GLY A 237 -19.27 15.11 0.32
N TYR A 238 -20.36 14.49 0.78
CA TYR A 238 -21.26 13.70 -0.06
C TYR A 238 -21.72 14.54 -1.25
N VAL A 239 -21.13 14.32 -2.42
CA VAL A 239 -21.43 15.14 -3.59
C VAL A 239 -22.72 14.63 -4.22
N ASP A 240 -23.84 15.23 -3.84
CA ASP A 240 -25.05 15.10 -4.61
C ASP A 240 -24.77 15.68 -6.01
N LYS A 241 -25.19 14.97 -7.07
CA LYS A 241 -24.85 15.33 -8.46
C LYS A 241 -25.32 16.74 -8.86
N LEU A 242 -26.21 17.33 -8.05
CA LEU A 242 -26.73 18.68 -8.18
C LEU A 242 -25.72 19.76 -7.74
N ASP A 243 -24.87 19.52 -6.74
CA ASP A 243 -23.90 20.51 -6.24
C ASP A 243 -22.74 20.77 -7.21
N LEU A 244 -22.36 19.76 -8.01
CA LEU A 244 -21.37 19.91 -9.09
C LEU A 244 -21.86 20.86 -10.19
N ALA A 245 -23.17 20.91 -10.43
CA ALA A 245 -23.76 21.80 -11.43
C ALA A 245 -23.82 23.26 -10.94
N GLU A 246 -23.95 23.49 -9.62
CA GLU A 246 -23.95 24.84 -9.05
C GLU A 246 -22.54 25.43 -8.89
N LYS A 247 -21.55 24.62 -8.47
CA LYS A 247 -20.15 25.10 -8.40
C LYS A 247 -19.58 25.49 -9.77
N LYS A 248 -20.00 24.82 -10.85
CA LYS A 248 -19.67 25.20 -12.25
C LYS A 248 -20.18 26.58 -12.66
N LYS A 249 -21.20 27.15 -12.00
CA LYS A 249 -21.70 28.50 -12.32
C LYS A 249 -20.92 29.64 -11.66
N HIS A 250 -20.12 29.35 -10.63
CA HIS A 250 -19.47 30.38 -9.81
C HIS A 250 -17.94 30.40 -9.88
N SER A 251 -17.28 29.39 -10.47
CA SER A 251 -15.83 29.38 -10.68
C SER A 251 -15.47 30.04 -12.03
N SER A 252 -15.55 31.37 -12.10
CA SER A 252 -14.85 32.13 -13.13
C SER A 252 -13.45 32.51 -12.63
N GLU A 253 -12.45 32.13 -13.43
CA GLU A 253 -11.09 32.71 -13.46
C GLU A 253 -10.13 32.37 -12.31
N GLN A 254 -9.41 31.23 -12.42
CA GLN A 254 -7.93 31.22 -12.43
C GLN A 254 -7.36 29.80 -12.60
N HIS A 255 -6.58 29.60 -13.68
CA HIS A 255 -5.64 28.49 -13.95
C HIS A 255 -6.27 27.08 -14.05
N VAL A 256 -6.21 26.28 -15.11
CA VAL A 256 -5.31 26.09 -16.27
C VAL A 256 -6.15 25.37 -17.36
N ASN A 257 -5.70 25.37 -18.62
CA ASN A 257 -6.31 24.67 -19.77
C ASN A 257 -6.53 23.15 -19.55
N ALA A 258 -7.53 22.74 -18.79
CA ALA A 258 -8.06 21.38 -18.77
C ALA A 258 -9.21 21.32 -19.78
N ALA A 259 -9.23 20.29 -20.63
CA ALA A 259 -10.41 19.97 -21.41
C ALA A 259 -11.61 19.84 -20.45
N ASP A 260 -12.74 20.47 -20.76
CA ASP A 260 -14.00 20.41 -19.99
C ASP A 260 -14.68 19.04 -20.15
N ASP A 261 -13.91 17.96 -20.01
CA ASP A 261 -14.37 16.57 -20.04
C ASP A 261 -14.42 15.93 -18.64
N GLY A 262 -14.09 16.69 -17.59
CA GLY A 262 -14.18 16.25 -16.20
C GLY A 262 -13.10 15.26 -15.79
N LEU A 263 -11.96 15.28 -16.48
CA LEU A 263 -10.82 14.38 -16.25
C LEU A 263 -9.55 15.20 -15.99
N ASP A 264 -8.87 14.97 -14.86
CA ASP A 264 -7.66 15.70 -14.48
C ASP A 264 -6.51 14.77 -14.05
N ASP A 265 -5.29 15.24 -14.25
CA ASP A 265 -4.10 14.62 -13.67
C ASP A 265 -3.99 15.07 -12.20
N ASP A 266 -4.28 14.17 -11.27
CA ASP A 266 -4.26 14.44 -9.83
C ASP A 266 -2.84 14.59 -9.24
N LYS A 267 -2.11 15.63 -9.65
CA LYS A 267 -0.75 15.90 -9.14
C LYS A 267 -0.76 16.30 -7.66
N ALA A 268 -1.88 16.79 -7.16
CA ALA A 268 -2.03 17.23 -5.77
C ALA A 268 -1.94 16.06 -4.78
N ILE A 269 -2.31 14.84 -5.18
CA ILE A 269 -2.22 13.65 -4.32
C ILE A 269 -0.78 13.31 -3.89
N PHE A 270 0.24 13.83 -4.58
CA PHE A 270 1.65 13.67 -4.20
C PHE A 270 2.29 14.96 -3.68
N ASP A 271 1.48 15.98 -3.35
CA ASP A 271 2.00 17.15 -2.68
C ASP A 271 2.57 16.80 -1.30
N ARG A 272 3.77 17.32 -1.02
CA ARG A 272 4.50 17.13 0.24
C ARG A 272 4.76 18.46 0.96
N SER A 273 4.09 19.54 0.54
CA SER A 273 4.31 20.88 1.08
C SER A 273 3.77 21.06 2.50
N GLY A 274 2.95 20.11 2.98
CA GLY A 274 2.28 20.18 4.29
C GLY A 274 1.08 21.14 4.31
N THR A 275 0.65 21.65 3.15
CA THR A 275 -0.47 22.59 3.05
C THR A 275 -1.84 21.91 3.13
N GLY A 276 -1.90 20.58 3.09
CA GLY A 276 -3.15 19.82 3.24
C GLY A 276 -4.09 19.98 2.04
N LEU A 277 -3.55 20.00 0.81
CA LEU A 277 -4.34 20.20 -0.42
C LEU A 277 -5.39 19.12 -0.68
N VAL A 278 -5.20 17.92 -0.13
CA VAL A 278 -6.14 16.81 -0.24
C VAL A 278 -6.60 16.43 1.17
N ASP A 279 -7.89 16.58 1.43
CA ASP A 279 -8.45 16.30 2.76
C ASP A 279 -8.21 14.84 3.17
N HIS A 280 -7.88 14.66 4.44
CA HIS A 280 -7.57 13.35 5.04
C HIS A 280 -6.40 12.58 4.42
N TRP A 281 -5.61 13.18 3.52
CA TRP A 281 -4.43 12.57 2.93
C TRP A 281 -3.17 13.25 3.43
N VAL A 282 -2.35 12.52 4.19
CA VAL A 282 -1.23 13.12 4.93
C VAL A 282 0.08 12.47 4.54
N TRP A 283 1.03 13.27 4.11
CA TRP A 283 2.40 12.83 3.82
C TRP A 283 3.13 12.45 5.11
N ILE A 284 3.88 11.34 5.07
CA ILE A 284 4.77 10.91 6.15
C ILE A 284 6.20 11.24 5.73
N ASP A 285 6.81 12.17 6.45
CA ASP A 285 8.25 12.43 6.33
C ASP A 285 9.02 11.27 6.97
N THR A 286 9.80 10.55 6.16
CA THR A 286 10.60 9.43 6.62
C THR A 286 11.91 9.86 7.28
N ILE A 287 12.37 11.09 7.01
CA ILE A 287 13.65 11.58 7.51
C ILE A 287 13.60 11.69 9.04
N GLY A 288 14.60 11.09 9.70
CA GLY A 288 14.69 11.03 11.16
C GLY A 288 13.94 9.85 11.79
N LEU A 289 13.17 9.07 11.02
CA LEU A 289 12.60 7.82 11.51
C LEU A 289 13.66 6.71 11.52
N GLY A 290 13.65 5.89 12.57
CA GLY A 290 14.42 4.66 12.69
C GLY A 290 14.54 4.24 14.14
N GLU A 291 15.65 3.61 14.50
CA GLU A 291 15.98 3.28 15.89
C GLU A 291 16.12 4.56 16.71
N GLN A 292 15.25 4.71 17.71
CA GLN A 292 15.34 5.82 18.67
C GLN A 292 16.61 5.67 19.53
N PRO A 293 17.30 6.77 19.88
CA PRO A 293 18.42 6.72 20.82
C PRO A 293 17.95 6.09 22.13
N GLN A 294 18.61 5.01 22.58
CA GLN A 294 18.33 4.43 23.89
C GLN A 294 18.61 5.48 24.97
N GLU A 295 17.56 6.04 25.58
CA GLU A 295 17.70 6.54 26.95
C GLU A 295 18.18 5.38 27.81
N GLN A 296 19.18 5.64 28.67
CA GLN A 296 19.93 4.63 29.45
C GLN A 296 19.08 3.95 30.55
N VAL A 297 17.96 3.33 30.18
CA VAL A 297 17.17 2.50 31.08
C VAL A 297 17.43 1.05 30.69
N GLY A 298 18.12 0.34 31.59
CA GLY A 298 18.68 -0.99 31.34
C GLY A 298 17.67 -2.00 30.81
N GLY A 299 18.05 -2.65 29.72
CA GLY A 299 17.32 -3.73 29.06
C GLY A 299 17.68 -3.72 27.58
N GLY A 300 18.62 -4.58 27.16
CA GLY A 300 19.10 -4.71 25.78
C GLY A 300 18.08 -5.33 24.83
N GLU A 301 16.88 -4.78 24.79
CA GLU A 301 15.79 -5.23 23.93
C GLU A 301 15.97 -4.67 22.51
N SER A 302 15.95 -5.55 21.51
CA SER A 302 16.14 -5.16 20.12
C SER A 302 14.90 -4.43 19.57
N THR A 303 15.07 -3.66 18.51
CA THR A 303 13.95 -3.01 17.80
C THR A 303 12.90 -4.04 17.37
N THR A 304 13.32 -5.22 16.92
CA THR A 304 12.43 -6.32 16.54
C THR A 304 11.59 -6.80 17.72
N ASP A 305 12.18 -7.01 18.89
CA ASP A 305 11.47 -7.44 20.10
C ASP A 305 10.37 -6.45 20.52
N LYS A 306 10.64 -5.14 20.37
CA LYS A 306 9.66 -4.08 20.68
C LYS A 306 8.48 -4.09 19.72
N ILE A 307 8.73 -4.32 18.43
CA ILE A 307 7.65 -4.38 17.43
C ILE A 307 6.80 -5.64 17.66
N GLU A 308 7.43 -6.80 17.90
CA GLU A 308 6.71 -8.05 18.20
C GLU A 308 5.83 -7.91 19.45
N LYS A 309 6.28 -7.22 20.49
CA LYS A 309 5.46 -6.97 21.69
C LYS A 309 4.32 -5.97 21.45
N SER A 310 4.54 -4.96 20.61
CA SER A 310 3.50 -3.97 20.30
C SER A 310 2.46 -4.49 19.30
N GLU A 311 2.75 -5.57 18.57
CA GLU A 311 1.79 -6.25 17.70
C GLU A 311 0.53 -6.72 18.43
N GLU A 312 0.65 -7.16 19.69
CA GLU A 312 -0.50 -7.55 20.50
C GLU A 312 -1.53 -6.42 20.62
N GLN A 313 -1.08 -5.15 20.59
CA GLN A 313 -1.95 -3.97 20.64
C GLN A 313 -2.67 -3.71 19.31
N MET A 314 -2.11 -4.23 18.20
CA MET A 314 -2.65 -4.12 16.84
C MET A 314 -3.45 -5.35 16.42
N LYS A 315 -3.52 -6.38 17.25
CA LYS A 315 -4.17 -7.66 16.94
C LYS A 315 -5.63 -7.49 16.53
N GLY A 316 -6.37 -6.59 17.17
CA GLY A 316 -7.76 -6.29 16.79
C GLY A 316 -7.90 -5.62 15.42
N GLU A 317 -6.91 -4.81 15.00
CA GLU A 317 -6.86 -4.19 13.67
C GLU A 317 -6.48 -5.21 12.58
N LEU A 318 -5.61 -6.17 12.90
CA LEU A 318 -5.14 -7.22 11.99
C LEU A 318 -6.13 -8.39 11.85
N GLU A 319 -6.76 -8.80 12.95
CA GLU A 319 -7.68 -9.93 13.04
C GLU A 319 -9.04 -9.49 13.61
N PRO A 320 -10.01 -9.11 12.75
CA PRO A 320 -11.30 -8.58 13.17
C PRO A 320 -12.12 -9.50 14.09
N SER A 321 -11.92 -10.82 13.98
CA SER A 321 -12.61 -11.82 14.80
C SER A 321 -12.19 -11.78 16.28
N GLU A 322 -11.06 -11.16 16.59
CA GLU A 322 -10.51 -11.13 17.94
C GLU A 322 -10.84 -9.84 18.70
N GLN A 323 -11.42 -8.86 18.02
CA GLN A 323 -11.91 -7.65 18.67
C GLN A 323 -13.20 -7.99 19.43
N ALA A 324 -13.13 -7.95 20.76
CA ALA A 324 -14.28 -8.24 21.60
C ALA A 324 -15.43 -7.29 21.25
N ALA A 325 -16.57 -7.84 20.82
CA ALA A 325 -17.77 -7.05 20.69
C ALA A 325 -18.15 -6.50 22.07
N GLU A 326 -17.98 -5.19 22.29
CA GLU A 326 -18.65 -4.54 23.41
C GLU A 326 -20.16 -4.66 23.17
N ILE A 327 -20.76 -5.67 23.80
CA ILE A 327 -22.21 -5.84 23.85
C ILE A 327 -22.73 -4.70 24.72
N ALA A 328 -23.12 -3.60 24.08
CA ALA A 328 -23.95 -2.59 24.73
C ALA A 328 -25.20 -3.30 25.30
N PRO A 329 -25.59 -3.06 26.56
CA PRO A 329 -26.70 -3.77 27.19
C PRO A 329 -27.97 -3.50 26.39
N THR A 330 -28.46 -4.52 25.70
CA THR A 330 -29.76 -4.50 25.02
C THR A 330 -30.83 -4.13 26.04
N ARG A 331 -31.38 -2.92 25.95
CA ARG A 331 -32.67 -2.61 26.58
C ARG A 331 -33.68 -3.58 25.98
N ALA A 332 -34.19 -4.49 26.80
CA ALA A 332 -35.26 -5.40 26.42
C ALA A 332 -36.46 -4.56 25.92
N ILE A 333 -36.69 -4.60 24.61
CA ILE A 333 -37.93 -4.12 24.03
C ILE A 333 -38.94 -5.24 24.26
N SER A 334 -39.85 -5.04 25.21
CA SER A 334 -41.02 -5.91 25.36
C SER A 334 -41.94 -5.69 24.17
N LEU A 335 -42.08 -6.72 23.33
CA LEU A 335 -43.10 -6.73 22.29
C LEU A 335 -44.49 -6.90 22.94
N PRO A 336 -45.54 -6.20 22.45
CA PRO A 336 -46.89 -6.39 22.95
C PRO A 336 -47.34 -7.83 22.66
N GLN A 337 -47.94 -8.49 23.65
CA GLN A 337 -48.55 -9.81 23.49
C GLN A 337 -49.73 -9.73 22.51
N GLY A 338 -49.48 -10.10 21.25
CA GLY A 338 -50.51 -10.26 20.23
C GLY A 338 -51.28 -11.57 20.44
N HIS A 339 -52.60 -11.49 20.42
CA HIS A 339 -53.51 -12.63 20.51
C HIS A 339 -53.33 -13.61 19.34
N GLY A 340 -53.55 -14.89 19.68
CA GLY A 340 -53.31 -16.08 18.88
C GLY A 340 -53.75 -16.03 17.42
N TRP A 341 -52.88 -16.58 16.58
CA TRP A 341 -53.25 -17.08 15.26
C TRP A 341 -54.11 -18.33 15.43
N GLN A 342 -55.40 -18.24 15.08
CA GLN A 342 -56.22 -19.41 14.77
C GLN A 342 -56.06 -19.74 13.28
N ALA A 343 -55.84 -21.01 13.00
CA ALA A 343 -55.69 -21.56 11.66
C ALA A 343 -57.01 -21.52 10.89
N ILE A 344 -56.98 -21.00 9.65
CA ILE A 344 -57.58 -21.59 8.44
C ILE A 344 -56.61 -21.34 7.30
#